data_AF-A0A354CZ19-F1
#
_entry.id   AF-A0A354CZ19-F1
#
_cell.length_a   1.000
_cell.length_b   1.000
_cell.length_c   1.000
_cell.angle_alpha   90.00
_cell.angle_beta   90.00
_cell.angle_gamma   90.00
#
_symmetry.space_group_name_H-M   'P 1'
#
loop_
_entity.id
_entity.type
_entity.pdbx_description
1 polymer ?
#
loop_
_entity_poly.entity_id
_entity_poly.type
_entity_poly.pdbx_seq_one_letter_code
_entity_poly.pdbx_strand_id
1 'polypeptide(L)'
;MEVSGTKEIQRALRALGLEAPKAVATALYQEAEATMTDAKVLTPVDTGNLRASGHVALPVIDGPVVSIVMGFGGPAGSGNHAGQSNPEDVGYAVWVHERVEVHHPVGQAKFL
;
A
#
# COMPACT_ATOMS: atom_id res chain seq x y z
N MET A 1 17.56 8.71 46.52
CA MET A 1 17.80 9.40 45.24
C MET A 1 16.50 10.11 44.90
N GLU A 2 16.42 11.42 45.10
CA GLU A 2 15.24 12.20 44.68
C GLU A 2 15.34 12.45 43.18
N VAL A 3 14.37 11.94 42.42
CA VAL A 3 14.27 12.18 40.99
C VAL A 3 13.43 13.44 40.78
N SER A 4 14.09 14.57 40.59
CA SER A 4 13.47 15.85 40.19
C SER A 4 13.16 15.86 38.68
N GLY A 5 12.10 16.55 38.26
CA GLY A 5 11.75 16.73 36.84
C GLY A 5 10.83 15.66 36.22
N THR A 6 10.35 14.69 37.01
CA THR A 6 9.49 13.59 36.52
C THR A 6 8.14 14.06 35.97
N LYS A 7 7.56 15.12 36.54
CA LYS A 7 6.29 15.69 36.05
C LYS A 7 6.47 16.36 34.69
N GLU A 8 7.57 17.09 34.51
CA GLU A 8 7.94 17.76 33.27
C GLU A 8 8.21 16.73 32.17
N ILE A 9 8.95 15.66 32.47
CA ILE A 9 9.19 14.54 31.57
C ILE A 9 7.87 13.86 31.20
N GLN A 10 6.99 13.57 32.17
CA GLN A 10 5.70 12.96 31.90
C GLN A 10 4.81 13.84 31.02
N ARG A 11 4.85 15.17 31.22
CA ARG A 11 4.11 16.13 30.36
C ARG A 11 4.66 16.14 28.94
N ALA A 12 5.98 16.17 28.78
CA ALA A 12 6.63 16.12 27.48
C ALA A 12 6.33 14.81 26.73
N LEU A 13 6.40 13.67 27.42
CA LEU A 13 6.07 12.36 26.84
C LEU A 13 4.60 12.26 26.42
N ARG A 14 3.67 12.80 27.21
CA ARG A 14 2.25 12.85 26.82
C ARG A 14 2.03 13.72 25.59
N ALA A 15 2.68 14.88 25.52
CA ALA A 15 2.57 15.77 24.37
C ALA A 15 3.15 15.13 23.10
N LEU A 16 4.34 14.51 23.18
CA LEU A 16 4.95 13.76 22.09
C LEU A 16 4.09 12.56 21.65
N GLY A 17 3.48 11.85 22.61
CA GLY A 17 2.61 10.71 22.33
C GLY A 17 1.35 11.07 21.52
N LEU A 18 0.92 12.33 21.54
CA LEU A 18 -0.20 12.81 20.71
C LEU A 18 0.21 13.13 19.27
N GLU A 19 1.48 13.49 19.04
CA GLU A 19 2.00 13.80 17.71
C GLU A 19 2.63 12.57 17.02
N ALA A 20 3.02 11.55 17.79
CA ALA A 20 3.63 10.34 17.27
C ALA A 20 2.77 9.62 16.21
N PRO A 21 1.44 9.40 16.38
CA PRO A 21 0.63 8.75 15.36
C PRO A 21 0.59 9.49 14.03
N LYS A 22 0.61 10.83 14.05
CA LYS A 22 0.64 11.65 12.83
C LYS A 22 1.98 11.53 12.12
N ALA A 23 3.08 11.56 12.87
CA ALA A 23 4.41 11.37 12.30
C ALA A 23 4.55 9.97 11.68
N VAL A 24 4.06 8.94 12.37
CA VAL A 24 4.03 7.56 11.86
C VAL A 24 3.15 7.45 10.62
N ALA A 25 1.97 8.09 10.59
CA ALA A 25 1.10 8.09 9.42
C ALA A 25 1.78 8.68 8.18
N THR A 26 2.48 9.81 8.33
CA THR A 26 3.25 10.42 7.24
C THR A 26 4.35 9.49 6.74
N ALA A 27 5.14 8.91 7.66
CA ALA A 27 6.24 8.01 7.30
C ALA A 27 5.72 6.73 6.63
N LEU A 28 4.65 6.15 7.16
CA LEU A 28 4.03 4.94 6.62
C LEU A 28 3.44 5.18 5.22
N TYR A 29 2.86 6.35 4.98
CA TYR A 29 2.38 6.74 3.66
C TYR A 29 3.53 6.84 2.64
N GLN A 30 4.64 7.46 3.02
CA GLN A 30 5.82 7.57 2.17
C GLN A 30 6.42 6.21 1.82
N GLU A 31 6.50 5.31 2.81
CA GLU A 31 6.99 3.94 2.60
C GLU A 31 6.05 3.14 1.67
N ALA A 32 4.74 3.28 1.85
CA ALA A 32 3.76 2.62 0.99
C ALA A 32 3.82 3.14 -0.46
N GLU A 33 4.01 4.44 -0.68
CA GLU A 33 4.19 5.02 -2.01
C GLU A 33 5.50 4.56 -2.67
N ALA A 34 6.60 4.47 -1.90
CA ALA A 34 7.86 3.91 -2.38
C ALA A 34 7.70 2.44 -2.78
N THR A 35 7.09 1.64 -1.92
CA THR A 35 6.77 0.22 -2.19
C THR A 35 5.86 0.08 -3.42
N MET A 36 4.84 0.93 -3.57
CA MET A 36 3.95 0.91 -4.73
C MET A 36 4.66 1.31 -6.02
N THR A 37 5.63 2.23 -5.94
CA THR A 37 6.47 2.62 -7.08
C THR A 37 7.27 1.42 -7.58
N ASP A 38 7.91 0.68 -6.68
CA ASP A 38 8.64 -0.54 -7.02
C ASP A 38 7.70 -1.63 -7.54
N ALA A 39 6.55 -1.83 -6.87
CA ALA A 39 5.52 -2.78 -7.27
C ALA A 39 5.04 -2.54 -8.70
N LYS A 40 4.82 -1.28 -9.10
CA LYS A 40 4.43 -0.90 -10.47
C LYS A 40 5.50 -1.24 -11.50
N VAL A 41 6.78 -1.17 -11.15
CA VAL A 41 7.88 -1.59 -12.04
C VAL A 41 7.87 -3.10 -12.24
N LEU A 42 7.58 -3.85 -11.17
CA LEU A 42 7.52 -5.31 -11.17
C LEU A 42 6.23 -5.86 -11.80
N THR A 43 5.19 -5.04 -11.89
CA THR A 43 3.88 -5.45 -12.39
C THR A 43 3.94 -5.83 -13.88
N PRO A 44 3.39 -6.99 -14.27
CA PRO A 44 3.38 -7.40 -15.67
C PRO A 44 2.52 -6.47 -16.52
N VAL A 45 2.97 -6.25 -17.75
CA VAL A 45 2.32 -5.34 -18.70
C VAL A 45 1.79 -6.13 -19.88
N ASP A 46 0.48 -6.36 -19.86
CA ASP A 46 -0.28 -6.77 -21.05
C ASP A 46 -0.90 -5.52 -21.70
N THR A 47 -1.98 -4.99 -21.12
CA THR A 47 -2.60 -3.72 -21.56
C THR A 47 -2.03 -2.49 -20.84
N GLY A 48 -1.32 -2.70 -19.72
CA GLY A 48 -0.85 -1.64 -18.83
C GLY A 48 -1.85 -1.20 -17.75
N ASN A 49 -3.12 -1.63 -17.83
CA ASN A 49 -4.16 -1.25 -16.86
C ASN A 49 -3.85 -1.74 -15.45
N LEU A 50 -3.31 -2.96 -15.30
CA LEU A 50 -2.93 -3.50 -14.00
C LEU A 50 -1.91 -2.60 -13.32
N ARG A 51 -0.79 -2.30 -14.00
CA ARG A 51 0.22 -1.38 -13.50
C ARG A 51 -0.35 0.01 -13.18
N ALA A 52 -1.21 0.54 -14.04
CA ALA A 52 -1.83 1.84 -13.84
C ALA A 52 -2.76 1.88 -12.62
N SER A 53 -3.39 0.76 -12.27
CA SER A 53 -4.33 0.66 -11.15
C SER A 53 -3.69 0.65 -9.75
N GLY A 54 -2.36 0.51 -9.67
CA GLY A 54 -1.66 0.51 -8.38
C GLY A 54 -1.89 1.81 -7.61
N HIS A 55 -2.34 1.72 -6.37
CA HIS A 55 -2.69 2.90 -5.56
C HIS A 55 -2.40 2.67 -4.07
N VAL A 56 -2.28 3.78 -3.36
CA VAL A 56 -2.11 3.85 -1.91
C VAL A 56 -3.23 4.71 -1.35
N ALA A 57 -3.98 4.19 -0.37
CA ALA A 57 -4.99 4.95 0.34
C ALA A 57 -4.35 5.84 1.41
N LEU A 58 -5.06 6.88 1.83
CA LEU A 58 -4.63 7.69 2.97
C LEU A 58 -4.56 6.83 4.25
N PRO A 59 -3.59 7.07 5.16
CA PRO A 59 -3.52 6.37 6.41
C PRO A 59 -4.76 6.60 7.28
N VAL A 60 -5.18 5.57 7.99
CA VAL A 60 -6.20 5.65 9.03
C VAL A 60 -5.52 5.59 10.39
N ILE A 61 -5.82 6.54 11.25
CA ILE A 61 -5.36 6.58 12.64
C ILE A 61 -6.55 6.20 13.53
N ASP A 62 -6.46 5.05 14.19
CA ASP A 62 -7.44 4.58 15.17
C ASP A 62 -6.75 4.38 16.53
N GLY A 63 -6.85 5.39 17.39
CA GLY A 63 -6.13 5.44 18.65
C GLY A 63 -4.61 5.33 18.46
N PRO A 64 -3.95 4.29 19.02
CA PRO A 64 -2.51 4.08 18.84
C PRO A 64 -2.15 3.35 17.54
N VAL A 65 -3.13 2.88 16.76
CA VAL A 65 -2.90 2.11 15.54
C VAL A 65 -2.91 3.06 14.34
N VAL A 66 -1.87 2.94 13.52
CA VAL A 66 -1.79 3.59 12.22
C VAL A 66 -1.76 2.49 11.17
N SER A 67 -2.74 2.48 10.28
CA SER A 67 -2.85 1.50 9.20
C SER A 67 -2.94 2.18 7.85
N ILE A 68 -2.40 1.54 6.82
CA ILE A 68 -2.52 1.98 5.44
C ILE A 68 -2.94 0.79 4.57
N VAL A 69 -3.69 1.07 3.52
CA VAL A 69 -4.08 0.08 2.51
C VAL A 69 -3.47 0.50 1.19
N MET A 70 -2.84 -0.44 0.50
CA MET A 70 -2.31 -0.27 -0.84
C MET A 70 -2.59 -1.54 -1.64
N GLY A 71 -2.68 -1.39 -2.96
CA GLY A 71 -2.96 -2.53 -3.82
C GLY A 71 -3.18 -2.15 -5.27
N PHE A 72 -3.59 -3.14 -6.04
CA PHE A 72 -3.95 -3.01 -7.45
C PHE A 72 -5.46 -3.27 -7.62
N GLY A 73 -6.07 -2.69 -8.65
CA GLY A 73 -7.51 -2.77 -8.89
C GLY A 73 -8.30 -1.54 -8.43
N GLY A 74 -9.59 -1.71 -8.12
CA GLY A 74 -10.54 -0.63 -7.79
C GLY A 74 -11.80 -0.66 -8.67
N PRO A 75 -12.41 0.48 -9.04
CA PRO A 75 -13.48 0.54 -10.05
C PRO A 75 -13.08 -0.11 -11.37
N ALA A 76 -11.77 -0.16 -11.66
CA ALA A 76 -11.15 -0.87 -12.76
C ALA A 76 -10.97 -2.39 -12.54
N GLY A 77 -11.60 -2.98 -11.52
CA GLY A 77 -11.44 -4.39 -11.10
C GLY A 77 -12.73 -5.05 -10.63
N SER A 78 -13.90 -4.41 -10.80
CA SER A 78 -15.21 -5.04 -10.55
C SER A 78 -15.84 -5.56 -11.86
N GLY A 79 -14.99 -5.87 -12.85
CA GLY A 79 -15.36 -5.79 -14.24
C GLY A 79 -15.66 -7.09 -14.97
N ASN A 80 -15.31 -8.30 -14.50
CA ASN A 80 -15.76 -9.54 -15.16
C ASN A 80 -15.81 -10.73 -14.19
N HIS A 81 -17.02 -11.17 -13.88
CA HIS A 81 -17.31 -12.48 -13.28
C HIS A 81 -16.91 -13.69 -14.17
N ALA A 82 -16.12 -13.49 -15.22
CA ALA A 82 -15.80 -14.50 -16.23
C ALA A 82 -14.34 -14.45 -16.78
N GLY A 83 -13.43 -13.66 -16.18
CA GLY A 83 -12.00 -13.72 -16.53
C GLY A 83 -11.60 -13.12 -17.89
N GLN A 84 -12.44 -12.31 -18.53
CA GLN A 84 -12.08 -11.56 -19.74
C GLN A 84 -11.33 -10.27 -19.36
N SER A 85 -10.19 -10.00 -20.00
CA SER A 85 -9.47 -8.74 -19.84
C SER A 85 -10.10 -7.68 -20.74
N ASN A 86 -10.39 -6.50 -20.21
CA ASN A 86 -10.84 -5.36 -21.01
C ASN A 86 -10.07 -4.08 -20.58
N PRO A 87 -10.22 -2.95 -21.29
CA PRO A 87 -9.53 -1.70 -20.99
C PRO A 87 -9.80 -1.12 -19.58
N GLU A 88 -10.79 -1.67 -18.88
CA GLU A 88 -11.34 -1.19 -17.62
C GLU A 88 -11.27 -2.28 -16.55
N ASP A 89 -10.70 -3.45 -16.84
CA ASP A 89 -10.72 -4.61 -15.96
C ASP A 89 -9.33 -5.22 -15.82
N VAL A 90 -8.87 -5.32 -14.58
CA VAL A 90 -7.65 -6.02 -14.18
C VAL A 90 -7.91 -7.48 -13.80
N GLY A 91 -9.00 -8.10 -14.27
CA GLY A 91 -9.30 -9.52 -14.04
C GLY A 91 -8.19 -10.50 -14.44
N TYR A 92 -7.24 -10.09 -15.29
CA TYR A 92 -6.04 -10.87 -15.57
C TYR A 92 -5.01 -10.92 -14.44
N ALA A 93 -5.13 -10.05 -13.42
CA ALA A 93 -4.23 -9.98 -12.28
C ALA A 93 -4.08 -11.34 -11.58
N VAL A 94 -5.19 -12.06 -11.40
CA VAL A 94 -5.18 -13.40 -10.78
C VAL A 94 -4.39 -14.38 -11.65
N TRP A 95 -4.60 -14.36 -12.96
CA TRP A 95 -3.91 -15.27 -13.87
C TRP A 95 -2.40 -15.01 -13.88
N VAL A 96 -1.96 -13.76 -13.95
CA VAL A 96 -0.52 -13.43 -13.93
C VAL A 96 0.11 -13.63 -12.56
N HIS A 97 -0.66 -13.46 -11.47
CA HIS A 97 -0.16 -13.67 -10.11
C HIS A 97 -0.03 -15.17 -9.74
N GLU A 98 -0.97 -16.00 -10.17
CA GLU A 98 -1.03 -17.41 -9.78
C GLU A 98 -0.34 -18.36 -10.76
N ARG A 99 -0.26 -18.00 -12.05
CA ARG A 99 0.39 -18.82 -13.08
C ARG A 99 1.85 -18.43 -13.27
N VAL A 100 2.67 -18.82 -12.29
CA VAL A 100 4.11 -18.53 -12.26
C VAL A 100 4.89 -19.15 -13.43
N GLU A 101 4.29 -20.07 -14.18
CA GLU A 101 4.85 -20.68 -15.39
C GLU A 101 4.70 -19.82 -16.66
N VAL A 102 3.88 -18.76 -16.62
CA VAL A 102 3.65 -17.90 -17.78
C VAL A 102 4.84 -16.98 -18.00
N HIS A 103 5.37 -16.92 -19.22
CA HIS A 103 6.45 -16.00 -19.56
C HIS A 103 5.95 -14.55 -19.57
N HIS A 104 6.58 -13.69 -18.77
CA HIS A 104 6.28 -12.26 -18.69
C HIS A 104 7.39 -11.47 -19.40
N PRO A 105 7.15 -10.89 -20.59
CA PRO A 105 8.16 -10.11 -21.30
C PRO A 105 8.61 -8.86 -20.52
N VAL A 106 7.73 -8.32 -19.68
CA VAL A 106 7.95 -7.19 -18.78
C VAL A 106 7.33 -7.54 -17.42
N GLY A 107 8.05 -7.27 -16.33
CA GLY A 107 7.58 -7.53 -14.97
C GLY A 107 7.71 -9.00 -14.54
N GLN A 108 6.99 -9.38 -13.49
CA GLN A 108 7.01 -10.71 -12.88
C GLN A 108 5.66 -11.05 -12.23
N ALA A 109 5.40 -12.34 -12.00
CA ALA A 109 4.14 -12.81 -11.42
C ALA A 109 3.88 -12.26 -10.01
N LYS A 110 4.94 -12.05 -9.22
CA LYS A 110 4.87 -11.55 -7.84
C LYS A 110 5.28 -10.09 -7.78
N PHE A 111 4.32 -9.19 -7.88
CA PHE A 111 4.54 -7.76 -8.00
C PHE A 111 4.01 -6.95 -6.81
N LEU A 112 3.44 -7.61 -5.80
CA LEU A 112 3.11 -7.08 -4.48
C LEU A 112 3.23 -8.20 -3.44
#